data_AF-A0AAD5GG86-F1
#
_entry.id   AF-A0AAD5GG86-F1
#
_cell.length_a   1.000
_cell.length_b   1.000
_cell.length_c   1.000
_cell.angle_alpha   90.00
_cell.angle_beta   90.00
_cell.angle_gamma   90.00
#
_symmetry.space_group_name_H-M   'P 1'
#
loop_
_entity.id
_entity.type
_entity.pdbx_description
1 polymer ?
#
loop_
_entity_poly.entity_id
_entity_poly.type
_entity_poly.pdbx_seq_one_letter_code
_entity_poly.pdbx_strand_id
1 'polypeptide(L)'
;MSSHRLLATLLCSSSVALPPPDPTPPLPAHAPTRAPLAISSTVSFPTPRSIGQVCQVIGVVVDVRFTEGLPLILTALKILDNSIRLVLEVPQHLGENMVRTIAMDGLK
;
A
#
# COMPACT_ATOMS: atom_id res chain seq x y z
N MET A 1 -26.09 -28.64 50.16
CA MET A 1 -26.02 -28.57 48.68
C MET A 1 -25.12 -27.41 48.33
N SER A 2 -24.16 -27.67 47.43
CA SER A 2 -23.32 -26.73 46.70
C SER A 2 -22.59 -25.66 47.54
N SER A 3 -21.28 -25.78 47.74
CA SER A 3 -20.29 -25.47 46.69
C SER A 3 -20.41 -24.04 46.19
N HIS A 4 -19.35 -23.29 45.98
CA HIS A 4 -17.91 -23.43 46.17
C HIS A 4 -17.41 -22.07 45.63
N ARG A 5 -16.28 -21.59 46.11
CA ARG A 5 -15.39 -20.68 45.37
C ARG A 5 -15.89 -19.26 45.11
N LEU A 6 -15.45 -18.35 45.97
CA LEU A 6 -14.80 -17.11 45.52
C LEU A 6 -13.65 -16.79 46.49
N LEU A 7 -12.69 -17.72 46.52
CA LEU A 7 -11.30 -17.48 46.90
C LEU A 7 -10.68 -16.62 45.80
N ALA A 8 -10.58 -15.31 46.01
CA ALA A 8 -9.74 -14.43 45.19
C ALA A 8 -9.31 -13.19 46.00
N THR A 9 -8.90 -13.42 47.24
CA THR A 9 -8.15 -12.45 48.04
C THR A 9 -6.71 -12.94 48.10
N LEU A 10 -5.77 -12.09 47.66
CA LEU A 10 -4.32 -12.16 47.95
C LEU A 10 -3.60 -13.40 47.35
N LEU A 11 -2.66 -13.26 46.42
CA LEU A 11 -1.34 -12.70 46.69
C LEU A 11 -0.61 -12.36 45.38
N CYS A 12 0.00 -11.19 45.41
CA CYS A 12 1.16 -10.75 44.63
C CYS A 12 2.24 -11.84 44.49
N SER A 13 2.86 -12.00 43.30
CA SER A 13 4.32 -12.13 43.09
C SER A 13 4.70 -12.74 41.74
N SER A 14 5.21 -11.91 40.81
CA SER A 14 6.22 -12.21 39.76
C SER A 14 6.26 -11.01 38.81
N SER A 15 6.85 -9.87 39.19
CA SER A 15 8.29 -9.60 39.15
C SER A 15 8.98 -10.15 37.90
N VAL A 16 8.73 -9.51 36.74
CA VAL A 16 9.70 -9.48 35.64
C VAL A 16 10.34 -8.09 35.69
N ALA A 17 11.52 -8.05 36.30
CA ALA A 17 12.39 -6.89 36.30
C ALA A 17 12.98 -6.73 34.89
N LEU A 18 12.48 -5.76 34.13
CA LEU A 18 13.15 -5.29 32.92
C LEU A 18 14.41 -4.50 33.34
N PRO A 19 15.59 -4.77 32.75
CA PRO A 19 16.79 -4.01 33.05
C PRO A 19 16.61 -2.52 32.65
N PRO A 20 17.26 -1.58 33.37
CA PRO A 20 17.16 -0.16 33.06
C PRO A 20 17.74 0.12 31.66
N PRO A 21 17.09 0.95 30.82
CA PRO A 21 17.73 1.44 29.60
C PRO A 21 18.90 2.35 30.00
N ASP A 22 20.09 2.04 29.50
CA ASP A 22 21.34 2.78 29.71
C ASP A 22 21.20 4.31 29.47
N PRO A 23 22.03 5.13 30.14
CA PRO A 23 22.08 6.57 29.95
C PRO A 23 22.71 6.98 28.60
N THR A 24 21.85 7.52 27.73
CA THR A 24 22.07 8.68 26.81
C THR A 24 23.42 8.81 26.05
N PRO A 25 23.43 8.72 24.69
CA PRO A 25 24.36 9.51 23.89
C PRO A 25 23.87 10.97 23.75
N PRO A 26 24.77 11.97 23.72
CA PRO A 26 24.42 13.38 23.76
C PRO A 26 23.70 13.83 22.48
N LEU A 27 22.64 14.62 22.67
CA LEU A 27 21.96 15.38 21.63
C LEU A 27 22.93 16.38 20.97
N PRO A 28 23.18 16.34 19.65
CA PRO A 28 23.65 17.52 18.96
C PRO A 28 22.47 18.47 18.75
N ALA A 29 22.22 19.31 19.75
CA ALA A 29 21.44 20.53 19.56
C ALA A 29 22.28 21.55 18.78
N HIS A 30 21.97 21.76 17.50
CA HIS A 30 21.70 23.08 16.89
C HIS A 30 21.72 23.02 15.35
N ALA A 31 20.64 23.54 14.78
CA ALA A 31 20.37 23.82 13.37
C ALA A 31 21.24 25.00 12.85
N PRO A 32 21.03 25.60 11.65
CA PRO A 32 20.35 25.16 10.42
C PRO A 32 21.23 25.38 9.16
N THR A 33 21.31 24.43 8.22
CA THR A 33 21.70 24.78 6.85
C THR A 33 20.71 24.17 5.87
N ARG A 34 19.91 25.07 5.29
CA ARG A 34 18.98 24.83 4.19
C ARG A 34 19.70 24.08 3.06
N ALA A 35 19.51 22.78 2.97
CA ALA A 35 19.52 22.11 1.67
C ALA A 35 18.09 22.18 1.14
N PRO A 36 17.85 22.65 -0.09
CA PRO A 36 16.51 22.74 -0.61
C PRO A 36 15.89 21.34 -0.60
N LEU A 37 14.64 21.27 -0.16
CA LEU A 37 13.73 20.15 -0.32
C LEU A 37 13.61 19.82 -1.81
N ALA A 38 14.56 19.09 -2.37
CA ALA A 38 14.36 18.34 -3.59
C ALA A 38 13.57 17.09 -3.20
N ILE A 39 12.27 17.30 -2.97
CA ILE A 39 11.31 16.22 -3.16
C ILE A 39 11.40 15.96 -4.67
N SER A 40 12.29 15.05 -5.05
CA SER A 40 12.27 14.46 -6.37
C SER A 40 11.00 13.62 -6.42
N SER A 41 9.88 14.32 -6.63
CA SER A 41 8.53 13.77 -6.81
C SER A 41 8.45 13.13 -8.19
N THR A 42 9.36 12.19 -8.45
CA THR A 42 9.26 11.24 -9.54
C THR A 42 10.00 10.01 -9.08
N VAL A 43 9.45 9.34 -8.07
CA VAL A 43 9.72 7.91 -7.91
C VAL A 43 8.95 7.20 -9.02
N SER A 44 9.42 7.37 -10.26
CA SER A 44 9.01 6.51 -11.36
C SER A 44 9.76 5.20 -11.13
N PHE A 45 9.16 4.32 -10.35
CA PHE A 45 9.58 2.93 -10.34
C PHE A 45 9.44 2.44 -11.79
N PRO A 46 10.53 1.96 -12.43
CA PRO A 46 10.45 1.39 -13.76
C PRO A 46 9.70 0.06 -13.65
N THR A 47 8.38 0.12 -13.71
CA THR A 47 7.60 -1.09 -13.96
C THR A 47 7.87 -1.52 -15.40
N PRO A 48 8.04 -2.83 -15.67
CA PRO A 48 8.11 -3.30 -17.04
C PRO A 48 6.89 -2.75 -17.79
N ARG A 49 7.12 -2.19 -18.98
CA ARG A 49 6.03 -1.67 -19.83
C ARG A 49 5.25 -2.86 -20.40
N SER A 50 4.42 -3.44 -19.55
CA SER A 50 3.52 -4.50 -19.93
C SER A 50 2.36 -3.91 -20.73
N ILE A 51 2.19 -4.38 -21.95
CA ILE A 51 1.07 -4.00 -22.81
C ILE A 51 -0.06 -5.01 -22.55
N GLY A 52 -1.21 -4.51 -22.13
CA GLY A 52 -2.42 -5.29 -21.91
C GLY A 52 -3.45 -5.06 -22.99
N GLN A 53 -4.33 -6.04 -23.19
CA GLN A 53 -5.49 -5.96 -24.05
C GLN A 53 -6.76 -5.89 -23.21
N VAL A 54 -7.67 -4.99 -23.59
CA VAL A 54 -8.99 -4.89 -22.95
C VAL A 54 -9.83 -6.09 -23.35
N CYS A 55 -10.29 -6.86 -22.36
CA CYS A 55 -11.17 -8.01 -22.57
C CYS A 55 -12.64 -7.64 -22.47
N GLN A 56 -13.00 -6.83 -21.46
CA GLN A 56 -14.38 -6.46 -21.19
C GLN A 56 -14.47 -5.07 -20.58
N VAL A 57 -15.54 -4.35 -20.92
CA VAL A 57 -15.89 -3.05 -20.34
C VAL A 57 -17.30 -3.15 -19.76
N ILE A 58 -17.42 -2.96 -18.45
CA ILE A 58 -18.70 -2.93 -17.72
C ILE A 58 -18.78 -1.62 -16.95
N GLY A 59 -19.45 -0.62 -17.55
CA GLY A 59 -19.54 0.72 -16.95
C GLY A 59 -18.15 1.33 -16.77
N VAL A 60 -17.79 1.68 -15.53
CA VAL A 60 -16.46 2.22 -15.17
C VAL A 60 -15.40 1.14 -14.92
N VAL A 61 -15.79 -0.13 -14.94
CA VAL A 61 -14.91 -1.27 -14.67
C VAL A 61 -14.44 -1.86 -16.01
N VAL A 62 -13.12 -2.03 -16.15
CA VAL A 62 -12.49 -2.54 -17.36
C VAL A 62 -11.58 -3.70 -17.00
N ASP A 63 -11.84 -4.86 -17.58
CA ASP A 63 -10.99 -6.04 -17.40
C ASP A 63 -9.93 -6.06 -18.50
N VAL A 64 -8.66 -6.14 -18.08
CA VAL A 64 -7.49 -6.08 -18.97
C VAL A 64 -6.65 -7.34 -18.77
N ARG A 65 -6.34 -8.04 -19.86
CA ARG A 65 -5.44 -9.19 -19.88
C ARG A 65 -4.07 -8.77 -20.35
N PHE A 66 -3.04 -9.17 -19.61
CA PHE A 66 -1.64 -8.97 -19.93
C PHE A 66 -1.05 -10.27 -20.47
N THR A 67 -0.18 -10.17 -21.48
CA THR A 67 0.55 -11.34 -22.01
C THR A 67 1.74 -11.69 -21.14
N GLU A 68 2.51 -10.68 -20.74
CA GLU A 68 3.66 -10.81 -19.85
C GLU A 68 3.70 -9.65 -18.85
N GLY A 69 4.16 -9.93 -17.63
CA GLY A 69 4.33 -8.94 -16.57
C GLY A 69 3.01 -8.33 -16.11
N LEU A 70 2.43 -8.88 -15.03
CA LEU A 70 1.25 -8.28 -14.41
C LEU A 70 1.62 -6.95 -13.72
N PRO A 71 0.92 -5.84 -13.98
CA PRO A 71 1.11 -4.59 -13.24
C PRO A 71 0.76 -4.81 -11.77
N LEU A 72 1.48 -4.15 -10.86
CA LEU A 72 1.20 -4.25 -9.43
C LEU A 72 -0.17 -3.64 -9.08
N ILE A 73 -0.74 -4.06 -7.96
CA ILE A 73 -1.92 -3.41 -7.39
C ILE A 73 -1.57 -1.93 -7.10
N LEU A 74 -2.53 -1.03 -7.28
CA LEU A 74 -2.38 0.44 -7.24
C LEU A 74 -1.52 1.02 -8.36
N THR A 75 -1.24 0.25 -9.42
CA THR A 75 -0.62 0.79 -10.64
C THR A 75 -1.66 1.48 -11.51
N ALA A 76 -1.32 2.65 -12.04
CA ALA A 76 -2.13 3.34 -13.04
C ALA A 76 -1.78 2.84 -14.46
N LEU A 77 -2.80 2.47 -15.23
CA LEU A 77 -2.70 2.14 -16.64
C LEU A 77 -3.22 3.31 -17.47
N LYS A 78 -2.54 3.58 -18.58
CA LYS A 78 -2.98 4.55 -19.57
C LYS A 78 -3.44 3.79 -20.80
N ILE A 79 -4.62 4.14 -21.32
CA ILE A 79 -5.05 3.60 -22.60
C ILE A 79 -4.31 4.35 -23.71
N LEU A 80 -3.59 3.60 -24.56
CA LEU A 80 -2.91 4.15 -25.73
C LEU A 80 -3.92 4.39 -26.87
N ASP A 81 -3.57 5.25 -27.83
CA ASP A 81 -4.35 5.48 -29.05
C ASP A 81 -5.81 5.92 -28.84
N ASN A 82 -6.08 6.60 -27.73
CA ASN A 82 -7.38 7.22 -27.46
C ASN A 82 -7.31 8.73 -27.63
N SER A 83 -8.41 9.32 -28.12
CA SER A 83 -8.56 10.77 -28.27
C SER A 83 -8.57 11.50 -26.92
N ILE A 84 -9.07 10.82 -25.88
CA ILE A 84 -9.14 11.31 -24.51
C ILE A 84 -8.13 10.54 -23.67
N ARG A 85 -7.48 11.23 -22.73
CA ARG A 85 -6.60 10.60 -21.74
C ARG A 85 -7.47 9.83 -20.75
N LEU A 86 -7.58 8.52 -20.95
CA LEU A 86 -8.22 7.62 -20.00
C LEU A 86 -7.15 6.96 -19.12
N VAL A 87 -7.34 7.09 -17.81
CA VAL A 87 -6.48 6.48 -16.79
C VAL A 87 -7.31 5.45 -16.01
N LEU A 88 -6.78 4.23 -15.92
CA LEU A 88 -7.36 3.13 -15.18
C LEU A 88 -6.48 2.82 -13.96
N GLU A 89 -7.06 2.49 -12.83
CA GLU A 89 -6.33 1.99 -11.66
C GLU A 89 -6.52 0.48 -11.53
N VAL A 90 -5.48 -0.24 -11.09
CA VAL A 90 -5.53 -1.68 -10.81
C VAL A 90 -5.78 -1.93 -9.31
N PRO A 91 -7.03 -2.03 -8.83
CA PRO A 91 -7.33 -2.34 -7.42
C PRO A 91 -7.07 -3.81 -7.06
N GLN A 92 -7.17 -4.74 -8.01
CA GLN A 92 -7.00 -6.16 -7.74
C GLN A 92 -6.69 -6.96 -9.02
N HIS A 93 -6.02 -8.11 -8.83
CA HIS A 93 -5.81 -9.11 -9.88
C HIS A 93 -6.94 -10.14 -9.85
N LEU A 94 -7.37 -10.62 -11.02
CA LEU A 94 -8.39 -11.67 -11.16
C LEU A 94 -7.79 -13.07 -11.31
N GLY A 95 -6.48 -13.16 -11.55
CA GLY A 95 -5.80 -14.39 -11.96
C GLY A 95 -5.68 -14.49 -13.48
N GLU A 96 -5.01 -15.54 -13.98
CA GLU A 96 -4.83 -15.80 -15.44
C GLU A 96 -4.22 -14.62 -16.24
N ASN A 97 -3.31 -13.87 -15.64
CA ASN A 97 -2.76 -12.64 -16.20
C ASN A 97 -3.80 -11.56 -16.51
N MET A 98 -4.93 -11.58 -15.79
CA MET A 98 -6.01 -10.60 -15.91
C MET A 98 -6.10 -9.75 -14.65
N VAL A 99 -6.38 -8.46 -14.85
CA VAL A 99 -6.62 -7.50 -13.79
C VAL A 99 -7.95 -6.82 -14.01
N ARG A 100 -8.65 -6.56 -12.91
CA ARG A 100 -9.84 -5.70 -12.92
C ARG A 100 -9.38 -4.29 -12.68
N THR A 101 -9.76 -3.38 -13.57
CA THR A 101 -9.36 -1.97 -13.47
C THR A 101 -10.57 -1.06 -13.37
N ILE A 102 -10.40 0.10 -12.76
CA ILE A 102 -11.45 1.11 -12.60
C ILE A 102 -11.00 2.39 -13.29
N ALA A 103 -11.85 2.94 -14.16
CA ALA A 103 -11.61 4.22 -14.80
C ALA A 103 -11.67 5.35 -13.76
N MET A 104 -10.53 6.02 -13.55
CA MET A 104 -10.41 7.16 -12.63
C MET A 104 -10.85 8.47 -13.28
N ASP A 105 -10.50 8.65 -14.55
CA ASP A 105 -10.81 9.85 -15.33
C ASP A 105 -11.33 9.41 -16.70
N GLY A 106 -12.64 9.55 -16.88
CA GLY A 106 -13.38 8.97 -17.99
C GLY A 106 -14.88 9.24 -17.90
N LEU A 107 -15.27 10.46 -17.51
CA LEU A 107 -16.63 10.97 -17.60
C LEU A 107 -16.57 12.48 -17.89
N LYS A 108 -16.37 12.85 -19.15
CA LYS A 108 -16.75 14.16 -19.67
C LYS A 108 -17.12 14.09 -21.14
#